data_AF-A0A529NJY6-F1
#
_entry.id   AF-A0A529NJY6-F1
#
_cell.length_a   1.000
_cell.length_b   1.000
_cell.length_c   1.000
_cell.angle_alpha   90.00
_cell.angle_beta   90.00
_cell.angle_gamma   90.00
#
_symmetry.space_group_name_H-M   'P 1'
#
loop_
_entity.id
_entity.type
_entity.pdbx_description
1 polymer ?
#
loop_
_entity_poly.entity_id
_entity_poly.type
_entity_poly.pdbx_seq_one_letter_code
_entity_poly.pdbx_strand_id
1 'polypeptide(L)'
;LVAAAWEYFGGLLKGVPTLILTDDQLLDPDLLLSALIRHRVTRLFASPPILSGLIVAQKQHTETTSLRIVTSSAEPMPPSLPSRWRQCFPDVPLWNFYGATECASNAAVYATSEADDGSKAVPVGRPIDNVKIYVLNAQLER
;
A
#
# COMPACT_ATOMS: atom_id res chain seq x y z
N LEU A 1 5.62 -14.31 1.98
CA LEU A 1 7.10 -14.32 2.08
C LEU A 1 7.76 -13.23 1.23
N VAL A 2 7.43 -13.09 -0.06
CA VAL A 2 8.11 -12.10 -0.93
C VAL A 2 7.81 -10.65 -0.53
N ALA A 3 6.56 -10.31 -0.20
CA ALA A 3 6.21 -8.96 0.31
C ALA A 3 6.92 -8.64 1.64
N ALA A 4 6.96 -9.60 2.56
CA ALA A 4 7.59 -9.44 3.86
C ALA A 4 9.09 -9.12 3.75
N ALA A 5 9.79 -9.60 2.70
CA ALA A 5 11.19 -9.26 2.49
C ALA A 5 11.42 -7.74 2.38
N TRP A 6 10.48 -6.99 1.78
CA TRP A 6 10.55 -5.54 1.71
C TRP A 6 10.31 -4.89 3.08
N GLU A 7 9.38 -5.40 3.87
CA GLU A 7 9.07 -4.88 5.22
C GLU A 7 10.22 -5.14 6.22
N TYR A 8 10.91 -6.27 6.08
CA TYR A 8 12.13 -6.54 6.84
C TYR A 8 13.31 -5.70 6.33
N PHE A 9 13.73 -5.89 5.08
CA PHE A 9 15.02 -5.36 4.62
C PHE A 9 14.95 -3.90 4.17
N GLY A 10 13.81 -3.43 3.64
CA GLY A 10 13.67 -2.07 3.13
C GLY A 10 13.93 -1.01 4.21
N GLY A 11 13.43 -1.25 5.41
CA GLY A 11 13.69 -0.41 6.59
C GLY A 11 15.07 -0.67 7.20
N LEU A 12 15.39 -1.92 7.50
CA LEU A 12 16.61 -2.29 8.21
C LEU A 12 17.89 -1.85 7.47
N LEU A 13 17.94 -1.98 6.15
CA LEU A 13 19.09 -1.53 5.33
C LEU A 13 19.27 0.00 5.30
N LYS A 14 18.30 0.75 5.83
CA LYS A 14 18.32 2.21 5.96
C LYS A 14 18.37 2.68 7.40
N GLY A 15 18.55 1.77 8.37
CA GLY A 15 18.54 2.10 9.79
C GLY A 15 17.16 2.49 10.33
N VAL A 16 16.10 2.09 9.63
CA VAL A 16 14.71 2.32 10.06
C VAL A 16 14.22 1.10 10.85
N PRO A 17 13.67 1.28 12.06
CA PRO A 17 13.10 0.17 12.84
C PRO A 17 11.90 -0.48 12.14
N THR A 18 11.76 -1.80 12.30
CA THR A 18 10.59 -2.56 11.82
C THR A 18 9.75 -2.99 13.03
N LEU A 19 8.45 -2.67 13.00
CA LEU A 19 7.48 -3.15 13.97
C LEU A 19 6.90 -4.48 13.49
N ILE A 20 6.94 -5.50 14.35
CA ILE A 20 6.29 -6.79 14.10
C ILE A 20 4.95 -6.79 14.81
N LEU A 21 3.87 -6.89 14.04
CA LEU A 21 2.51 -7.00 14.55
C LEU A 21 2.14 -8.47 14.77
N THR A 22 1.27 -8.74 15.74
CA THR A 22 0.58 -10.03 15.82
C THR A 22 -0.53 -10.10 14.78
N ASP A 23 -0.99 -11.31 14.46
CA ASP A 23 -2.13 -11.49 13.54
C ASP A 23 -3.38 -10.76 14.06
N ASP A 24 -3.66 -10.84 15.37
CA ASP A 24 -4.78 -10.13 16.00
C ASP A 24 -4.68 -8.61 15.81
N GLN A 25 -3.48 -8.05 15.97
CA GLN A 25 -3.25 -6.61 15.76
C GLN A 25 -3.37 -6.22 14.29
N LEU A 26 -3.03 -7.10 13.35
CA LEU A 26 -3.11 -6.81 11.92
C LEU A 26 -4.55 -6.88 11.40
N LEU A 27 -5.32 -7.88 11.88
CA LEU A 27 -6.65 -8.18 11.37
C LEU A 27 -7.76 -7.36 12.04
N ASP A 28 -7.53 -6.82 13.23
CA ASP A 28 -8.42 -5.87 13.90
C ASP A 28 -8.05 -4.42 13.55
N PRO A 29 -8.93 -3.66 12.87
CA PRO A 29 -8.63 -2.29 12.45
C PRO A 29 -8.31 -1.31 13.57
N ASP A 30 -8.96 -1.45 14.73
CA ASP A 30 -8.77 -0.56 15.88
C ASP A 30 -7.45 -0.87 16.59
N LEU A 31 -7.12 -2.15 16.74
CA LEU A 31 -5.81 -2.57 17.26
C LEU A 31 -4.68 -2.16 16.32
N LEU A 32 -4.88 -2.30 15.01
CA LEU A 32 -3.91 -1.86 14.01
C LEU A 32 -3.68 -0.36 14.13
N LEU A 33 -4.75 0.45 14.10
CA LEU A 33 -4.66 1.90 14.21
C LEU A 33 -3.95 2.33 15.51
N SER A 34 -4.34 1.71 16.63
CA SER A 34 -3.72 1.95 17.94
C SER A 34 -2.22 1.64 17.93
N ALA A 35 -1.80 0.56 17.29
CA ALA A 35 -0.39 0.20 17.16
C ALA A 35 0.37 1.21 16.29
N LEU A 36 -0.21 1.63 15.15
CA LEU A 36 0.39 2.62 14.25
C LEU A 36 0.63 3.97 14.96
N ILE A 37 -0.33 4.41 15.78
CA ILE A 37 -0.24 5.64 16.57
C ILE A 37 0.81 5.47 17.67
N ARG A 38 0.68 4.44 18.51
CA ARG A 38 1.56 4.19 19.66
C ARG A 38 3.02 4.10 19.27
N HIS A 39 3.32 3.38 18.20
CA HIS A 39 4.69 3.15 17.73
C HIS A 39 5.16 4.16 16.69
N ARG A 40 4.34 5.18 16.39
CA ARG A 40 4.65 6.24 15.42
C ARG A 40 5.11 5.69 14.07
N VAL A 41 4.41 4.67 13.57
CA VAL A 41 4.74 4.02 12.30
C VAL A 41 4.66 5.03 11.18
N THR A 42 5.69 5.08 10.33
CA THR A 42 5.80 6.05 9.23
C THR A 42 5.54 5.45 7.85
N ARG A 43 5.58 4.13 7.72
CA ARG A 43 5.45 3.40 6.46
C ARG A 43 4.64 2.14 6.73
N LEU A 44 3.62 1.88 5.91
CA LEU A 44 2.77 0.70 6.01
C LEU A 44 2.60 0.07 4.64
N PHE A 45 2.76 -1.25 4.57
CA PHE A 45 2.33 -2.06 3.43
C PHE A 45 1.09 -2.86 3.84
N ALA A 46 -0.02 -2.72 3.12
CA ALA A 46 -1.26 -3.41 3.46
C ALA A 46 -2.17 -3.62 2.24
N SER A 47 -2.91 -4.73 2.24
CA SER A 47 -3.87 -5.04 1.18
C SER A 47 -5.09 -4.09 1.22
N PRO A 48 -5.82 -3.94 0.10
CA PRO A 48 -7.00 -3.08 0.05
C PRO A 48 -8.07 -3.34 1.14
N PRO A 49 -8.35 -4.59 1.56
CA PRO A 49 -9.24 -4.86 2.69
C PRO A 49 -8.74 -4.27 4.03
N ILE A 50 -7.46 -4.44 4.36
CA ILE A 50 -6.86 -3.90 5.59
C ILE A 50 -6.91 -2.37 5.58
N LEU A 51 -6.59 -1.73 4.44
CA LEU A 51 -6.71 -0.28 4.28
C LEU A 51 -8.15 0.22 4.44
N SER A 52 -9.13 -0.54 3.93
CA SER A 52 -10.54 -0.21 4.10
C SER A 52 -10.97 -0.26 5.56
N GLY A 53 -10.50 -1.27 6.31
CA GLY A 53 -10.69 -1.37 7.76
C GLY A 53 -10.07 -0.17 8.48
N LEU A 54 -8.83 0.18 8.14
CA LEU A 54 -8.11 1.29 8.76
C LEU A 54 -8.82 2.64 8.55
N ILE A 55 -9.43 2.87 7.38
CA ILE A 55 -10.27 4.06 7.13
C ILE A 55 -11.51 4.05 8.05
N VAL A 56 -12.13 2.90 8.29
CA VAL A 56 -13.29 2.80 9.18
C VAL A 56 -12.89 3.11 10.62
N ALA A 57 -11.80 2.50 11.11
CA ALA A 57 -11.26 2.79 12.43
C ALA A 57 -10.92 4.27 12.58
N GLN A 58 -10.14 4.85 11.67
CA GLN A 58 -9.72 6.25 11.77
C GLN A 58 -10.89 7.25 11.80
N LYS A 59 -12.04 6.95 11.19
CA LYS A 59 -13.24 7.80 11.31
C LYS A 59 -13.85 7.85 12.71
N GLN A 60 -13.52 6.89 13.57
CA GLN A 60 -13.99 6.78 14.94
C GLN A 60 -13.02 7.41 15.95
N HIS A 61 -11.80 7.77 15.52
CA HIS A 61 -10.75 8.31 16.37
C HIS A 61 -10.27 9.68 15.88
N THR A 62 -9.98 10.60 16.81
CA THR A 62 -9.45 11.94 16.48
C THR A 62 -7.93 11.99 16.41
N GLU A 63 -7.27 10.94 16.88
CA GLU A 63 -5.81 10.84 16.94
C GLU A 63 -5.22 10.70 15.53
N THR A 64 -4.14 11.42 15.29
CA THR A 64 -3.44 11.39 14.00
C THR A 64 -2.34 10.34 14.00
N THR A 65 -2.23 9.58 12.92
CA THR A 65 -1.10 8.67 12.70
C THR A 65 0.19 9.45 12.37
N SER A 66 1.34 8.77 12.47
CA SER A 66 2.64 9.29 11.97
C SER A 66 2.97 8.80 10.56
N LEU A 67 1.99 8.22 9.85
CA LEU A 67 2.19 7.65 8.52
C LEU A 67 2.63 8.75 7.55
N ARG A 68 3.61 8.42 6.70
CA ARG A 68 4.14 9.30 5.65
C ARG A 68 3.93 8.73 4.26
N ILE A 69 3.72 7.42 4.17
CA ILE A 69 3.43 6.72 2.93
C ILE A 69 2.77 5.39 3.26
N VAL A 70 1.75 5.04 2.49
CA VAL A 70 1.11 3.73 2.52
C VAL A 70 1.16 3.13 1.14
N THR A 71 1.46 1.83 1.10
CA THR A 71 1.60 1.09 -0.14
C THR A 71 0.67 -0.11 -0.10
N SER A 72 0.01 -0.40 -1.21
CA SER A 72 -0.90 -1.54 -1.34
C SER A 72 -0.51 -2.42 -2.50
N SER A 73 -0.76 -3.71 -2.39
CA SER A 73 -0.57 -4.69 -3.46
C SER A 73 -1.37 -5.96 -3.15
N ALA A 74 -1.02 -7.06 -3.83
CA ALA A 74 -1.59 -8.41 -3.72
C ALA A 74 -3.03 -8.58 -4.22
N GLU A 75 -3.87 -7.56 -4.10
CA GLU A 75 -5.26 -7.59 -4.59
C GLU A 75 -5.57 -6.36 -5.44
N PRO A 76 -6.51 -6.46 -6.40
CA PRO A 76 -6.98 -5.29 -7.14
C PRO A 76 -7.51 -4.20 -6.20
N MET A 77 -6.96 -2.99 -6.33
CA MET A 77 -7.42 -1.85 -5.55
C MET A 77 -8.80 -1.37 -6.05
N PRO A 78 -9.83 -1.29 -5.18
CA PRO A 78 -11.13 -0.74 -5.58
C PRO A 78 -11.01 0.72 -6.04
N PRO A 79 -11.71 1.15 -7.10
CA PRO A 79 -11.63 2.53 -7.62
C PRO A 79 -11.98 3.61 -6.59
N SER A 80 -12.83 3.29 -5.61
CA SER A 80 -13.25 4.21 -4.55
C SER A 80 -12.28 4.28 -3.37
N LEU A 81 -11.29 3.37 -3.28
CA LEU A 81 -10.38 3.33 -2.14
C LEU A 81 -9.45 4.57 -2.09
N PRO A 82 -8.83 5.01 -3.20
CA PRO A 82 -8.00 6.22 -3.20
C PRO A 82 -8.71 7.49 -2.69
N SER A 83 -9.94 7.74 -3.13
CA SER A 83 -10.70 8.92 -2.71
C SER A 83 -11.07 8.86 -1.22
N ARG A 84 -11.54 7.70 -0.75
CA ARG A 84 -11.83 7.46 0.68
C ARG A 84 -10.57 7.57 1.55
N TRP A 85 -9.44 7.08 1.05
CA TRP A 85 -8.15 7.20 1.73
C TRP A 85 -7.74 8.66 1.88
N ARG A 86 -7.74 9.43 0.78
CA ARG A 86 -7.42 10.87 0.79
C ARG A 86 -8.31 11.68 1.73
N GLN A 87 -9.59 11.35 1.83
CA GLN A 87 -10.51 12.00 2.79
C GLN A 87 -10.14 11.74 4.26
N CYS A 88 -9.59 10.56 4.54
CA CYS A 88 -9.27 10.14 5.91
C CYS A 88 -7.82 10.45 6.31
N PHE A 89 -6.90 10.43 5.35
CA PHE A 89 -5.47 10.64 5.52
C PHE A 89 -4.95 11.60 4.43
N PRO A 90 -5.33 12.90 4.48
CA PRO A 90 -5.10 13.84 3.39
C PRO A 90 -3.62 14.04 3.03
N ASP A 91 -2.74 13.94 4.02
CA ASP A 91 -1.29 14.16 3.86
C ASP A 91 -0.49 12.86 3.66
N VAL A 92 -1.19 11.70 3.58
CA VAL A 92 -0.53 10.39 3.49
C VAL A 92 -0.74 9.80 2.10
N PRO A 93 0.28 9.84 1.22
CA PRO A 93 0.18 9.25 -0.11
C PRO A 93 -0.09 7.74 -0.03
N LEU A 94 -1.03 7.28 -0.87
CA LEU A 94 -1.31 5.87 -1.11
C LEU A 94 -0.77 5.49 -2.50
N TRP A 95 0.09 4.48 -2.54
CA TRP A 95 0.62 3.95 -3.80
C TRP A 95 0.14 2.51 -4.03
N ASN A 96 -0.35 2.24 -5.23
CA ASN A 96 -0.74 0.91 -5.68
C ASN A 96 0.44 0.26 -6.40
N PHE A 97 0.96 -0.83 -5.83
CA PHE A 97 2.00 -1.64 -6.43
C PHE A 97 1.41 -2.88 -7.08
N TYR A 98 1.99 -3.26 -8.22
CA TYR A 98 1.66 -4.48 -8.92
C TYR A 98 2.93 -5.28 -9.18
N GLY A 99 2.85 -6.59 -9.04
CA GLY A 99 3.88 -7.51 -9.49
C GLY A 99 3.52 -8.96 -9.17
N ALA A 100 4.50 -9.82 -9.31
CA ALA A 100 4.41 -11.25 -9.10
C ALA A 100 5.64 -11.74 -8.33
N THR A 101 5.54 -12.94 -7.75
CA THR A 101 6.64 -13.57 -7.01
C THR A 101 7.88 -13.73 -7.90
N GLU A 102 7.69 -14.12 -9.16
CA GLU A 102 8.71 -14.34 -10.19
C GLU A 102 9.47 -13.05 -10.57
N CYS A 103 8.89 -11.88 -10.29
CA CYS A 103 9.49 -10.57 -10.56
C CYS A 103 10.01 -9.90 -9.27
N ALA A 104 10.31 -10.66 -8.22
CA ALA A 104 10.75 -10.14 -6.93
C ALA A 104 9.74 -9.20 -6.27
N SER A 105 8.48 -9.64 -6.18
CA SER A 105 7.34 -8.98 -5.56
C SER A 105 6.66 -7.93 -6.43
N ASN A 106 7.30 -6.79 -6.67
CA ASN A 106 6.68 -5.62 -7.30
C ASN A 106 7.44 -5.22 -8.56
N ALA A 107 6.71 -4.88 -9.62
CA ALA A 107 7.24 -4.53 -10.93
C ALA A 107 6.74 -3.16 -11.43
N ALA A 108 5.55 -2.73 -11.00
CA ALA A 108 4.95 -1.45 -11.34
C ALA A 108 4.44 -0.73 -10.09
N VAL A 109 4.37 0.60 -10.18
CA VAL A 109 3.78 1.45 -9.14
C VAL A 109 2.94 2.55 -9.76
N TYR A 110 1.79 2.80 -9.13
CA TYR A 110 0.90 3.90 -9.42
C TYR A 110 0.70 4.76 -8.17
N ALA A 111 0.99 6.06 -8.26
CA ALA A 111 0.67 7.00 -7.19
C ALA A 111 -0.81 7.39 -7.29
N THR A 112 -1.64 6.96 -6.33
CA THR A 112 -3.09 7.13 -6.45
C THR A 112 -3.54 8.58 -6.25
N SER A 113 -2.64 9.50 -5.90
CA SER A 113 -2.89 10.94 -5.97
C SER A 113 -3.18 11.42 -7.39
N GLU A 114 -2.69 10.69 -8.40
CA GLU A 114 -2.93 10.95 -9.83
C GLU A 114 -4.24 10.30 -10.33
N ALA A 115 -4.99 9.63 -9.45
CA ALA A 115 -6.21 8.93 -9.83
C ALA A 115 -7.34 9.92 -10.14
N ASP A 116 -7.94 9.74 -11.31
CA ASP A 116 -9.24 10.32 -11.65
C ASP A 116 -10.35 9.49 -11.01
N ASP A 117 -11.17 10.13 -10.18
CA ASP A 117 -12.29 9.52 -9.45
C ASP A 117 -13.36 8.92 -10.40
N GLY A 118 -13.34 9.28 -11.69
CA GLY A 118 -14.20 8.69 -12.73
C GLY A 118 -13.69 7.36 -13.34
N SER A 119 -12.48 6.91 -12.98
CA SER A 119 -11.89 5.70 -13.55
C SER A 119 -12.57 4.42 -13.06
N LYS A 120 -12.82 3.47 -13.98
CA LYS A 120 -13.41 2.16 -13.64
C LYS A 120 -12.47 1.23 -12.87
N ALA A 121 -11.17 1.51 -12.88
CA ALA A 121 -10.12 0.71 -12.25
C ALA A 121 -8.95 1.60 -11.83
N VAL A 122 -8.22 1.20 -10.79
CA VAL A 122 -6.95 1.82 -10.42
C VAL A 122 -5.84 1.21 -11.30
N PRO A 123 -5.08 2.02 -12.07
CA PRO A 123 -3.98 1.51 -12.87
C PRO A 123 -2.91 0.79 -12.04
N VAL A 124 -2.18 -0.11 -12.69
CA VAL A 124 -0.93 -0.69 -12.14
C VAL A 124 0.24 0.28 -12.19
N GLY A 125 0.13 1.32 -13.02
CA GLY A 125 1.08 2.43 -13.10
C GLY A 125 2.28 2.16 -14.01
N ARG A 126 3.43 2.70 -13.61
CA ARG A 126 4.67 2.67 -14.40
C ARG A 126 5.68 1.68 -13.81
N PRO A 127 6.62 1.14 -14.62
CA PRO A 127 7.67 0.27 -14.11
C PRO A 127 8.46 0.93 -12.97
N ILE A 128 8.84 0.14 -11.97
CA ILE A 128 9.81 0.59 -10.96
C ILE A 128 11.23 0.60 -11.53
N ASP A 129 12.18 1.16 -10.78
CA ASP A 129 13.57 1.25 -11.20
C ASP A 129 14.13 -0.11 -11.62
N ASN A 130 14.87 -0.12 -12.72
CA ASN A 130 15.50 -1.31 -13.31
C ASN A 130 14.51 -2.40 -13.78
N VAL A 131 13.21 -2.11 -13.85
CA VAL A 131 12.19 -3.03 -14.39
C VAL A 131 11.67 -2.50 -15.74
N LYS A 132 11.36 -3.43 -16.66
CA LYS A 132 10.69 -3.14 -17.93
C LYS A 132 9.39 -3.92 -18.00
N ILE A 133 8.35 -3.27 -18.52
CA ILE A 133 7.04 -3.89 -18.75
C ILE A 133 6.78 -3.87 -20.25
N TYR A 134 6.33 -5.02 -20.77
CA TYR A 134 5.94 -5.18 -22.15
C TYR A 134 4.51 -5.72 -22.19
N VAL A 135 3.64 -5.06 -22.94
CA VAL A 135 2.34 -5.59 -23.33
C VAL A 135 2.52 -6.09 -24.75
N LEU A 136 2.24 -7.38 -24.99
CA LEU A 136 2.46 -8.03 -26.27
C LEU A 136 1.15 -8.62 -26.80
N ASN A 137 0.99 -8.65 -28.11
CA ASN A 137 -0.03 -9.43 -28.78
C ASN A 137 0.32 -10.95 -28.75
N ALA A 138 -0.55 -11.78 -29.30
CA ALA A 138 -0.34 -13.24 -29.34
C ALA A 138 0.89 -13.67 -30.18
N GLN A 139 1.40 -12.78 -31.02
CA GLN A 139 2.57 -12.96 -31.88
C GLN A 139 3.86 -12.42 -31.24
N LEU A 140 3.82 -11.97 -29.98
CA LEU A 140 4.94 -11.38 -29.23
C LEU A 140 5.42 -10.01 -29.76
N GLU A 141 4.54 -9.28 -30.44
CA GLU A 141 4.78 -7.91 -30.91
C GLU A 141 4.15 -6.90 -29.94
N ARG A 142 4.70 -5.69 -29.86
CA ARG A 142 4.21 -4.62 -28.95
C ARG A 142 3.11 -3.78 -29.56
#